data_AF-A0A420WWW2-F1
#
_entry.id   AF-A0A420WWW2-F1
#
_cell.length_a   1.000
_cell.length_b   1.000
_cell.length_c   1.000
_cell.angle_alpha   90.00
_cell.angle_beta   90.00
_cell.angle_gamma   90.00
#
_symmetry.space_group_name_H-M   'P 1'
#
loop_
_entity.id
_entity.type
_entity.pdbx_description
1 polymer ?
#
loop_
_entity_poly.entity_id
_entity_poly.type
_entity_poly.pdbx_seq_one_letter_code
_entity_poly.pdbx_strand_id
1 'polypeptide(L)'
;MNLISWLFASLLVGVILSFLTPSRYNAGALGSMGICAMGGVTFGFISTLFGLAAELHFDLRSLVAALIGAVLAWAALVAYIVIAQPRLHD
;
A
#
# COMPACT_ATOMS: atom_id res chain seq x y z
N MET A 1 -5.38 13.26 -13.10
CA MET A 1 -5.89 13.24 -11.70
C MET A 1 -5.70 11.88 -10.99
N ASN A 2 -4.88 10.96 -11.53
CA ASN A 2 -4.74 9.61 -10.96
C ASN A 2 -3.64 9.51 -9.90
N LEU A 3 -2.47 10.13 -10.08
CA LEU A 3 -1.38 10.03 -9.10
C LEU A 3 -1.78 10.51 -7.69
N ILE A 4 -2.42 11.68 -7.61
CA ILE A 4 -2.87 12.27 -6.34
C ILE A 4 -3.93 11.36 -5.69
N SER A 5 -4.89 10.84 -6.46
CA SER A 5 -5.92 9.97 -5.92
C SER A 5 -5.36 8.62 -5.47
N TRP A 6 -4.41 8.04 -6.19
CA TRP A 6 -3.68 6.83 -5.75
C TRP A 6 -2.94 7.08 -4.44
N LEU A 7 -2.24 8.20 -4.34
CA LEU A 7 -1.46 8.56 -3.15
C LEU A 7 -2.38 8.71 -1.93
N PHE A 8 -3.41 9.55 -2.02
CA PHE A 8 -4.33 9.77 -0.89
C PHE A 8 -5.13 8.52 -0.51
N ALA A 9 -5.61 7.75 -1.50
CA ALA A 9 -6.34 6.50 -1.22
C ALA A 9 -5.42 5.47 -0.52
N SER A 10 -4.18 5.34 -0.99
CA SER A 10 -3.21 4.41 -0.42
C SER A 10 -2.75 4.82 0.98
N LEU A 11 -2.59 6.13 1.23
CA LEU A 11 -2.29 6.66 2.56
C LEU A 11 -3.43 6.34 3.54
N LEU A 12 -4.68 6.53 3.13
CA LEU A 12 -5.85 6.24 3.96
C LEU A 12 -5.94 4.74 4.29
N VAL A 13 -5.67 3.87 3.31
CA VAL A 13 -5.52 2.43 3.54
C VAL A 13 -4.41 2.14 4.55
N GLY A 14 -3.25 2.77 4.42
CA GLY A 14 -2.14 2.58 5.36
C GLY A 14 -2.48 2.98 6.79
N VAL A 15 -3.24 4.06 6.99
CA VAL A 15 -3.75 4.44 8.32
C VAL A 15 -4.68 3.36 8.87
N ILE A 16 -5.66 2.92 8.08
CA ILE A 16 -6.65 1.90 8.51
C ILE A 16 -5.95 0.60 8.87
N LEU A 17 -5.04 0.12 8.02
CA LEU A 17 -4.30 -1.12 8.26
C LEU A 17 -3.36 -1.00 9.46
N SER A 18 -2.77 0.18 9.70
CA SER A 18 -1.98 0.43 10.91
C SER A 18 -2.79 0.27 12.20
N PHE A 19 -4.09 0.57 12.19
CA PHE A 19 -4.97 0.35 13.35
C PHE A 19 -5.38 -1.12 13.49
N LEU A 20 -5.49 -1.86 12.39
CA LEU A 20 -5.79 -3.30 12.40
C LEU A 20 -4.58 -4.17 12.78
N THR A 21 -3.36 -3.67 12.56
CA THR A 21 -2.13 -4.44 12.82
C THR A 21 -1.85 -4.53 14.32
N PRO A 22 -1.69 -5.74 14.90
CA PRO A 22 -1.29 -5.92 16.29
C PRO A 22 0.03 -5.21 16.59
N SER A 23 0.16 -4.60 17.78
CA SER A 23 1.32 -3.77 18.15
C SER A 23 2.68 -4.45 17.96
N ARG A 24 2.74 -5.78 18.13
CA ARG A 24 3.93 -6.62 17.91
C ARG A 24 4.48 -6.59 16.48
N TYR A 25 3.65 -6.30 15.47
CA TYR A 25 4.04 -6.27 14.05
C TYR A 25 3.83 -4.88 13.43
N ASN A 26 3.54 -3.89 14.25
CA ASN A 26 3.16 -2.57 13.76
C ASN A 26 4.43 -1.74 13.52
N ALA A 27 4.68 -1.37 12.27
CA ALA A 27 5.76 -0.43 11.91
C ALA A 27 5.42 1.04 12.24
N GLY A 28 4.29 1.29 12.91
CA GLY A 28 3.72 2.61 13.19
C GLY A 28 2.86 3.12 12.04
N ALA A 29 2.01 4.11 12.35
CA ALA A 29 1.09 4.70 11.38
C ALA A 29 1.83 5.34 10.19
N LEU A 30 2.91 6.08 10.45
CA LEU A 30 3.72 6.70 9.39
C LEU A 30 4.43 5.67 8.51
N GLY A 31 4.95 4.58 9.09
CA GLY A 31 5.60 3.50 8.34
C GLY A 31 4.61 2.77 7.43
N SER A 32 3.43 2.42 7.96
CA SER A 32 2.35 1.77 7.21
C SER A 32 1.83 2.67 6.09
N MET A 33 1.66 3.97 6.35
CA MET A 33 1.27 4.96 5.35
C MET A 33 2.30 5.06 4.22
N GLY A 34 3.59 5.18 4.55
CA GLY A 34 4.65 5.31 3.55
C GLY A 34 4.72 4.10 2.63
N ILE A 35 4.67 2.89 3.19
CA ILE A 35 4.73 1.65 2.42
C ILE A 35 3.48 1.45 1.56
N CYS A 36 2.29 1.72 2.10
CA CYS A 36 1.05 1.66 1.32
C CYS A 36 1.08 2.67 0.17
N ALA A 37 1.53 3.90 0.41
CA ALA A 37 1.65 4.93 -0.62
C ALA A 37 2.60 4.50 -1.74
N MET A 38 3.78 3.97 -1.41
CA MET A 38 4.70 3.44 -2.42
C MET A 38 4.08 2.27 -3.20
N GLY A 39 3.50 1.30 -2.50
CA GLY A 39 2.84 0.15 -3.12
C GLY A 39 1.73 0.54 -4.08
N GLY A 40 0.84 1.44 -3.65
CA GLY A 40 -0.28 1.87 -4.47
C GLY A 40 0.11 2.76 -5.64
N VAL A 41 1.10 3.65 -5.47
CA VAL A 41 1.62 4.44 -6.59
C VAL A 41 2.32 3.55 -7.62
N THR A 42 3.16 2.60 -7.17
CA THR A 42 3.86 1.67 -8.08
C THR A 42 2.87 0.80 -8.84
N PHE A 43 1.88 0.21 -8.17
CA PHE A 43 0.91 -0.68 -8.82
C PHE A 43 -0.09 0.09 -9.69
N GLY A 44 -0.49 1.29 -9.26
CA GLY A 44 -1.29 2.22 -10.06
C GLY A 44 -0.57 2.60 -11.35
N PHE A 45 0.73 2.93 -11.28
CA PHE A 45 1.55 3.21 -12.46
C PHE A 45 1.71 1.99 -13.37
N ILE A 46 1.98 0.80 -12.81
CA ILE A 46 2.06 -0.44 -13.60
C ILE A 46 0.75 -0.69 -14.36
N SER A 47 -0.41 -0.40 -13.74
CA SER A 47 -1.71 -0.56 -14.41
C SER A 47 -1.88 0.33 -15.65
N THR A 48 -1.26 1.51 -15.69
CA THR A 48 -1.30 2.38 -16.87
C THR A 48 -0.41 1.86 -17.99
N LEU A 49 0.75 1.29 -17.66
CA LEU A 49 1.68 0.69 -18.64
C LEU A 49 1.07 -0.49 -19.41
N PHE A 50 0.23 -1.29 -18.75
CA PHE A 50 -0.46 -2.41 -19.39
C PHE A 50 -1.73 -2.00 -20.17
N GLY A 51 -2.00 -0.70 -20.31
CA GLY A 51 -3.18 -0.19 -21.01
C GLY A 51 -4.51 -0.50 -20.31
N LEU A 52 -4.45 -0.92 -19.04
CA LEU A 52 -5.63 -1.22 -18.22
C LEU A 52 -6.30 0.05 -17.65
N ALA A 53 -5.65 1.21 -17.77
CA ALA A 53 -6.11 2.49 -17.25
C ALA A 53 -5.72 3.69 -18.14
N ALA A 54 -6.62 4.66 -18.29
CA ALA A 54 -6.36 5.90 -19.03
C ALA A 54 -5.69 6.96 -18.14
N GLU A 55 -4.55 7.51 -18.55
CA GLU A 55 -3.74 8.43 -17.72
C GLU A 55 -4.36 9.84 -17.55
N LEU A 56 -5.22 10.26 -18.48
CA LEU A 56 -5.72 11.63 -18.54
C LEU A 56 -7.03 11.87 -17.76
N HIS A 57 -7.79 10.82 -17.48
CA HIS A 57 -9.08 10.91 -16.76
C HIS A 57 -9.04 10.15 -15.44
N PHE A 58 -9.90 10.53 -14.50
CA PHE A 58 -10.09 9.77 -13.26
C PHE A 58 -10.66 8.39 -13.61
N ASP A 59 -9.86 7.34 -13.41
CA ASP A 59 -10.23 5.97 -13.75
C ASP A 59 -10.31 5.13 -12.48
N LEU A 60 -11.53 4.64 -12.19
CA LEU A 60 -11.81 3.74 -11.07
C LEU A 60 -10.97 2.46 -11.13
N ARG A 61 -10.65 1.95 -12.32
CA ARG A 61 -9.84 0.73 -12.48
C ARG A 61 -8.42 0.94 -11.95
N SER A 62 -7.86 2.10 -12.27
CA SER A 62 -6.53 2.48 -11.82
C SER A 62 -6.47 2.74 -10.32
N LEU A 63 -7.54 3.33 -9.76
CA LEU A 63 -7.68 3.50 -8.32
C LEU A 63 -7.75 2.14 -7.59
N VAL A 64 -8.52 1.19 -8.11
CA VAL A 64 -8.59 -0.17 -7.56
C VAL A 64 -7.23 -0.86 -7.65
N ALA A 65 -6.51 -0.71 -8.77
CA ALA A 65 -5.15 -1.24 -8.89
C ALA A 65 -4.20 -0.64 -7.85
N ALA A 66 -4.27 0.67 -7.60
CA ALA A 66 -3.50 1.31 -6.54
C ALA A 66 -3.87 0.79 -5.14
N LEU A 67 -5.15 0.58 -4.84
CA LEU A 67 -5.59 0.01 -3.56
C LEU A 67 -5.07 -1.42 -3.36
N ILE A 68 -5.10 -2.25 -4.41
CA ILE A 68 -4.51 -3.59 -4.39
C ILE A 68 -3.01 -3.50 -4.11
N GLY A 69 -2.30 -2.62 -4.81
CA GLY A 69 -0.87 -2.38 -4.58
C GLY A 69 -0.53 -1.96 -3.15
N ALA A 70 -1.35 -1.09 -2.55
CA ALA A 70 -1.18 -0.64 -1.18
C ALA A 70 -1.34 -1.79 -0.17
N VAL A 71 -2.37 -2.61 -0.32
CA VAL A 71 -2.61 -3.79 0.55
C VAL A 71 -1.50 -4.82 0.36
N LEU A 72 -1.06 -5.07 -0.88
CA LEU A 72 0.04 -5.99 -1.16
C LEU A 72 1.35 -5.52 -0.51
N ALA A 73 1.67 -4.23 -0.58
CA ALA A 73 2.87 -3.68 0.05
C ALA A 73 2.81 -3.75 1.58
N TRP A 74 1.64 -3.49 2.19
CA TRP A 74 1.45 -3.69 3.62
C TRP A 74 1.60 -5.17 4.01
N ALA A 75 0.99 -6.08 3.27
CA ALA A 75 1.12 -7.51 3.52
C ALA A 75 2.58 -7.98 3.39
N ALA A 76 3.31 -7.46 2.40
CA ALA A 76 4.74 -7.72 2.23
C ALA A 76 5.57 -7.21 3.42
N LEU A 77 5.26 -6.03 3.95
CA LEU A 77 5.89 -5.50 5.16
C LEU A 77 5.62 -6.40 6.37
N VAL A 78 4.36 -6.79 6.59
CA VAL A 78 4.00 -7.67 7.71
C VAL A 78 4.70 -9.02 7.57
N ALA A 79 4.70 -9.61 6.38
CA ALA A 79 5.41 -10.85 6.09
C ALA A 79 6.92 -10.70 6.34
N TYR A 80 7.52 -9.59 5.91
CA TYR A 80 8.92 -9.30 6.19
C TYR A 80 9.21 -9.22 7.69
N ILE A 81 8.39 -8.52 8.47
CA ILE A 81 8.55 -8.43 9.93
C ILE A 81 8.43 -9.82 10.57
N VAL A 82 7.44 -10.61 10.16
CA VAL A 82 7.22 -11.98 10.67
C VAL A 82 8.42 -12.89 10.37
N ILE A 83 8.99 -12.81 9.16
CA ILE A 83 10.15 -13.61 8.76
C ILE A 83 11.45 -13.10 9.39
N ALA A 84 11.63 -11.78 9.51
CA ALA A 84 12.84 -11.15 10.01
C ALA A 84 12.93 -11.11 11.53
N GLN A 85 11.83 -11.32 12.26
CA GLN A 85 11.82 -11.41 13.73
C GLN A 85 11.61 -12.83 14.31
N PRO A 86 12.47 -13.83 14.03
CA PRO A 86 12.47 -15.08 14.79
C PRO A 86 13.16 -14.97 16.17
N ARG A 87 13.67 -13.80 16.61
CA ARG A 87 14.64 -13.69 17.72
C ARG A 87 14.38 -12.57 18.75
N LEU A 88 13.15 -12.43 19.25
CA LEU A 88 12.88 -11.65 20.47
C LEU A 88 12.25 -12.52 21.58
N HIS A 89 12.47 -13.83 21.50
CA HIS A 89 11.96 -14.83 22.44
C HIS A 89 13.08 -15.63 23.13
N ASP A 90 14.27 -15.02 23.30
CA ASP A 90 15.29 -15.49 24.23
C ASP A 90 15.49 -14.45 25.34
#